data_AF-A0A2T1BX25-F1
#
_entry.id   AF-A0A2T1BX25-F1
#
_cell.length_a   1.000
_cell.length_b   1.000
_cell.length_c   1.000
_cell.angle_alpha   90.00
_cell.angle_beta   90.00
_cell.angle_gamma   90.00
#
_symmetry.space_group_name_H-M   'P 1'
#
loop_
_entity.id
_entity.type
_entity.pdbx_description
1 polymer ?
#
loop_
_entity_poly.entity_id
_entity_poly.type
_entity_poly.pdbx_seq_one_letter_code
_entity_poly.pdbx_strand_id
1 'polypeptide(L)'
;MTLELKHFDTRLNQWVHSDNDSSNFSSLIKEKLQNTLLEFFLPDQDFSFGAKDQWGKVEELYNHPDGDVLLLSSKSRLLYGSPENLTIIEKLCPDRKDRGAYGSIFLGECRHAISEKLNILVVDDATGENGGIIKPEQAFKLVGDCYGQISPELYSSLTEKKPGEEYRVVQHRFGWREGDGQDSTFRFGKGTLRPQHLSNLSYADPNNEPKIDLILPLSSFKGTDKDNPNGATKPQIKPGLYTQQIWLGEKALSQKGKTAISQVIPSFPGGMKDYLEELESRASKLSEIQHDPREVA
;
A
#
# COMPACT_ATOMS: atom_id res chain seq x y z
N MET A 1 5.67 13.22 12.32
CA MET A 1 5.65 12.81 13.74
C MET A 1 6.14 11.37 13.79
N THR A 2 6.09 10.68 14.94
CA THR A 2 6.51 9.27 15.05
C THR A 2 5.66 8.64 16.14
N LEU A 3 4.99 7.54 15.83
CA LEU A 3 4.28 6.76 16.84
C LEU A 3 5.27 5.83 17.53
N GLU A 4 5.17 5.68 18.84
CA GLU A 4 5.93 4.72 19.63
C GLU A 4 4.95 3.73 20.27
N LEU A 5 4.93 2.49 19.77
CA LEU A 5 3.94 1.47 20.12
C LEU A 5 4.56 0.45 21.04
N LYS A 6 3.88 0.14 22.14
CA LYS A 6 4.29 -0.89 23.11
C LYS A 6 3.86 -2.27 22.63
N HIS A 7 4.56 -3.33 23.02
CA HIS A 7 4.16 -4.71 22.73
C HIS A 7 3.59 -5.39 23.96
N PHE A 8 2.51 -6.15 23.80
CA PHE A 8 1.95 -7.02 24.84
C PHE A 8 1.72 -8.43 24.30
N ASP A 9 1.77 -9.40 25.20
CA ASP A 9 1.40 -10.79 24.91
C ASP A 9 -0.12 -10.92 25.02
N THR A 10 -0.77 -11.25 23.91
CA THR A 10 -2.23 -11.40 23.80
C THR A 10 -2.77 -12.57 24.60
N ARG A 11 -2.00 -13.64 24.79
CA ARG A 11 -2.42 -14.83 25.54
C ARG A 11 -2.33 -14.60 27.04
N LEU A 12 -1.22 -14.00 27.47
CA LEU A 12 -0.99 -13.70 28.88
C LEU A 12 -1.68 -12.42 29.32
N ASN A 13 -2.11 -11.58 28.37
CA ASN A 13 -2.67 -10.26 28.60
C ASN A 13 -1.73 -9.39 29.46
N GLN A 14 -0.45 -9.38 29.10
CA GLN A 14 0.62 -8.71 29.85
C GLN A 14 1.57 -7.99 28.91
N TRP A 15 2.08 -6.84 29.36
CA TRP A 15 3.12 -6.11 28.64
C TRP A 15 4.39 -6.95 28.45
N VAL A 16 5.07 -6.80 27.31
CA VAL A 16 6.34 -7.50 27.05
C VAL A 16 7.51 -6.64 27.51
N HIS A 17 8.31 -7.18 28.41
CA HIS A 17 9.48 -6.54 28.98
C HIS A 17 10.77 -7.21 28.48
N SER A 18 11.80 -6.42 28.19
CA SER A 18 13.10 -6.93 27.71
C SER A 18 13.95 -7.59 28.81
N ASP A 19 13.67 -7.28 30.07
CA ASP A 19 14.38 -7.79 31.25
C ASP A 19 13.59 -8.85 32.04
N ASN A 20 12.39 -9.20 31.58
CA ASN A 20 11.43 -10.08 32.26
C ASN A 20 10.95 -9.58 33.64
N ASP A 21 11.11 -8.29 33.96
CA ASP A 21 10.54 -7.67 35.17
C ASP A 21 9.26 -6.90 34.80
N SER A 22 8.11 -7.47 35.15
CA SER A 22 6.78 -6.88 34.88
C SER A 22 6.51 -5.56 35.61
N SER A 23 7.35 -5.18 36.58
CA SER A 23 7.23 -3.90 37.28
C SER A 23 8.07 -2.78 36.66
N ASN A 24 9.01 -3.12 35.77
CA ASN A 24 9.91 -2.16 35.16
C ASN A 24 9.34 -1.59 33.85
N PHE A 25 8.62 -0.47 33.93
CA PHE A 25 8.06 0.19 32.74
C PHE A 25 9.12 0.72 31.75
N SER A 26 10.37 0.90 32.19
CA SER A 26 11.44 1.35 31.31
C SER A 26 11.93 0.23 30.37
N SER A 27 11.68 -1.03 30.71
CA SER A 27 12.12 -2.19 29.93
C SER A 27 11.10 -2.65 28.88
N LEU A 28 9.95 -1.97 28.77
CA LEU A 28 8.91 -2.27 27.80
C LEU A 28 9.49 -2.32 26.38
N ILE A 29 9.16 -3.38 25.65
CA ILE A 29 9.50 -3.48 24.24
C ILE A 29 8.63 -2.51 23.46
N LYS A 30 9.28 -1.66 22.67
CA LYS A 30 8.64 -0.62 21.88
C LYS A 30 9.09 -0.66 20.43
N GLU A 31 8.19 -0.31 19.53
CA GLU A 31 8.44 -0.17 18.10
C GLU A 31 8.06 1.25 17.67
N LYS A 32 8.89 1.87 16.83
CA LYS A 32 8.57 3.17 16.24
C LYS A 32 7.98 2.97 14.86
N LEU A 33 6.91 3.69 14.57
CA LEU A 33 6.33 3.79 13.23
C LEU A 33 6.37 5.22 12.74
N GLN A 34 6.90 5.42 11.54
CA GLN A 34 7.05 6.72 10.89
C GLN A 34 6.45 6.70 9.49
N ASN A 35 5.95 7.86 9.05
CA ASN A 35 5.39 8.04 7.71
C ASN A 35 4.33 6.97 7.42
N THR A 36 3.39 6.80 8.35
CA THR A 36 2.31 5.83 8.23
C THR A 36 0.96 6.53 8.10
N LEU A 37 -0.01 5.84 7.48
CA LEU A 37 -1.38 6.33 7.49
C LEU A 37 -2.00 6.28 8.89
N LEU A 38 -1.56 5.35 9.76
CA LEU A 38 -1.97 5.34 11.16
C LEU A 38 -1.62 6.67 11.83
N GLU A 39 -0.34 7.08 11.73
CA GLU A 39 0.15 8.37 12.24
C GLU A 39 -0.61 9.57 11.65
N PHE A 40 -0.92 9.53 10.35
CA PHE A 40 -1.63 10.62 9.69
C PHE A 40 -3.08 10.78 10.18
N PHE A 41 -3.82 9.70 10.34
CA PHE A 41 -5.23 9.75 10.76
C PHE A 41 -5.41 9.90 12.26
N LEU A 42 -4.49 9.35 13.05
CA LEU A 42 -4.55 9.29 14.51
C LEU A 42 -3.21 9.78 15.09
N PRO A 43 -2.87 11.08 14.89
CA PRO A 43 -1.65 11.63 15.45
C PRO A 43 -1.74 11.68 16.98
N ASP A 44 -0.60 11.54 17.64
CA ASP A 44 -0.44 11.69 19.09
C ASP A 44 -1.33 10.76 19.93
N GLN A 45 -1.74 9.62 19.36
CA GLN A 45 -2.48 8.58 20.07
C GLN A 45 -1.54 7.46 20.56
N ASP A 46 -1.87 6.89 21.70
CA ASP A 46 -1.21 5.71 22.22
C ASP A 46 -1.77 4.44 21.55
N PHE A 47 -0.86 3.55 21.19
CA PHE A 47 -1.19 2.27 20.58
C PHE A 47 -0.29 1.17 21.12
N SER A 48 -0.77 -0.06 20.96
CA SER A 48 0.02 -1.25 21.25
C SER A 48 -0.10 -2.30 20.14
N PHE A 49 0.90 -3.17 20.10
CA PHE A 49 0.88 -4.37 19.29
C PHE A 49 0.71 -5.60 20.17
N GLY A 50 -0.31 -6.38 19.81
CA GLY A 50 -0.38 -7.79 20.12
C GLY A 50 0.02 -8.65 18.93
N ALA A 51 0.18 -9.95 19.17
CA ALA A 51 0.42 -10.93 18.12
C ALA A 51 -0.66 -12.01 18.11
N LYS A 52 -1.06 -12.45 16.92
CA LYS A 52 -1.76 -13.71 16.74
C LYS A 52 -0.72 -14.81 16.66
N ASP A 53 -0.72 -15.72 17.62
CA ASP A 53 0.03 -16.97 17.54
C ASP A 53 -0.90 -18.15 17.19
N GLN A 54 -0.33 -19.33 16.95
CA GLN A 54 -1.06 -20.53 16.58
C GLN A 54 -1.74 -21.24 17.77
N TRP A 55 -1.47 -20.80 19.00
CA TRP A 55 -1.93 -21.42 20.24
C TRP A 55 -3.00 -20.58 20.95
N GLY A 56 -3.17 -19.33 20.53
CA GLY A 56 -4.08 -18.36 21.10
C GLY A 56 -5.52 -18.60 20.67
N LYS A 57 -6.43 -18.34 21.60
CA LYS A 57 -7.87 -18.45 21.40
C LYS A 57 -8.43 -17.14 20.87
N VAL A 58 -9.61 -17.21 20.26
CA VAL A 58 -10.26 -16.02 19.68
C VAL A 58 -10.60 -15.00 20.76
N GLU A 59 -11.01 -15.46 21.94
CA GLU A 59 -11.39 -14.60 23.07
C GLU A 59 -10.21 -13.79 23.60
N GLU A 60 -8.99 -14.34 23.52
CA GLU A 60 -7.76 -13.68 23.93
C GLU A 60 -7.42 -12.48 23.03
N LEU A 61 -7.92 -12.45 21.79
CA LEU A 61 -7.74 -11.32 20.86
C LEU A 61 -8.56 -10.08 21.22
N TYR A 62 -9.46 -10.20 22.20
CA TYR A 62 -10.32 -9.10 22.65
C TYR A 62 -9.97 -8.59 24.05
N ASN A 63 -8.92 -9.17 24.66
CA ASN A 63 -8.40 -8.72 25.95
C ASN A 63 -7.19 -7.81 25.72
N HIS A 64 -7.09 -6.75 26.52
CA HIS A 64 -5.94 -5.84 26.55
C HIS A 64 -5.65 -5.42 28.00
N PRO A 65 -4.38 -5.25 28.42
CA PRO A 65 -4.04 -4.88 29.80
C PRO A 65 -4.71 -3.58 30.26
N ASP A 66 -4.81 -2.61 29.35
CA ASP A 66 -5.33 -1.27 29.63
C ASP A 66 -6.77 -1.06 29.14
N GLY A 67 -7.44 -2.12 28.65
CA GLY A 67 -8.82 -2.03 28.14
C GLY A 67 -8.97 -1.48 26.70
N ASP A 68 -7.86 -1.28 25.98
CA ASP A 68 -7.88 -0.96 24.55
C ASP A 68 -8.55 -2.05 23.72
N VAL A 69 -9.02 -1.66 22.53
CA VAL A 69 -9.74 -2.53 21.62
C VAL A 69 -8.95 -2.79 20.35
N LEU A 70 -9.20 -3.95 19.73
CA LEU A 70 -8.58 -4.31 18.46
C LEU A 70 -9.08 -3.39 17.33
N LEU A 71 -8.16 -2.63 16.74
CA LEU A 71 -8.46 -1.66 15.68
C LEU A 71 -8.25 -2.25 14.29
N LEU A 72 -7.08 -2.83 14.05
CA LEU A 72 -6.62 -3.31 12.74
C LEU A 72 -5.78 -4.58 12.90
N SER A 73 -5.69 -5.39 11.85
CA SER A 73 -4.74 -6.50 11.80
C SER A 73 -3.94 -6.51 10.51
N SER A 74 -2.67 -6.93 10.59
CA SER A 74 -1.79 -7.14 9.44
C SER A 74 -1.02 -8.44 9.62
N LYS A 75 -1.45 -9.51 8.94
CA LYS A 75 -0.94 -10.87 9.13
C LYS A 75 -1.11 -11.29 10.61
N SER A 76 0.00 -11.56 11.30
CA SER A 76 0.01 -11.89 12.72
C SER A 76 0.02 -10.67 13.64
N ARG A 77 0.21 -9.45 13.13
CA ARG A 77 0.26 -8.24 13.96
C ARG A 77 -1.15 -7.69 14.19
N LEU A 78 -1.46 -7.39 15.45
CA LEU A 78 -2.75 -6.87 15.89
C LEU A 78 -2.53 -5.50 16.54
N LEU A 79 -3.13 -4.46 15.97
CA LEU A 79 -3.04 -3.10 16.49
C LEU A 79 -4.20 -2.83 17.45
N TYR A 80 -3.89 -2.42 18.67
CA TYR A 80 -4.87 -2.02 19.67
C TYR A 80 -4.70 -0.53 19.99
N GLY A 81 -5.81 0.10 20.38
CA GLY A 81 -5.85 1.46 20.91
C GLY A 81 -7.23 1.75 21.49
N SER A 82 -7.43 3.00 21.90
CA SER A 82 -8.66 3.36 22.63
C SER A 82 -9.95 3.15 21.82
N PRO A 83 -11.11 2.96 22.48
CA PRO A 83 -12.40 2.89 21.80
C PRO A 83 -12.73 4.09 20.92
N GLU A 84 -12.22 5.29 21.25
CA GLU A 84 -12.39 6.49 20.43
C GLU A 84 -11.67 6.34 19.08
N ASN A 85 -10.47 5.77 19.07
CA ASN A 85 -9.72 5.49 17.84
C ASN A 85 -10.49 4.54 16.92
N LEU A 86 -11.23 3.58 17.48
CA LEU A 86 -12.06 2.66 16.72
C LEU A 86 -13.12 3.40 15.89
N THR A 87 -13.72 4.48 16.43
CA THR A 87 -14.74 5.25 15.69
C THR A 87 -14.19 5.86 14.39
N ILE A 88 -12.93 6.31 14.39
CA ILE A 88 -12.25 6.84 13.20
C ILE A 88 -11.90 5.71 12.24
N ILE A 89 -11.42 4.57 12.75
CA ILE A 89 -11.14 3.38 11.95
C ILE A 89 -12.41 2.86 11.26
N GLU A 90 -13.57 2.89 11.91
CA GLU A 90 -14.85 2.47 11.31
C GLU A 90 -15.31 3.44 10.21
N LYS A 91 -15.02 4.74 10.31
CA LYS A 91 -15.24 5.68 9.18
C LYS A 91 -14.33 5.38 7.98
N LEU A 92 -13.11 4.96 8.24
CA LEU A 92 -12.16 4.57 7.19
C LEU A 92 -12.54 3.24 6.55
N CYS A 93 -12.83 2.23 7.37
CA CYS A 93 -13.17 0.85 7.03
C CYS A 93 -14.58 0.49 7.58
N PRO A 94 -15.66 0.93 6.91
CA PRO A 94 -17.03 0.68 7.36
C PRO A 94 -17.39 -0.80 7.37
N ASP A 95 -16.84 -1.60 6.45
CA ASP A 95 -16.91 -3.06 6.52
C ASP A 95 -15.84 -3.58 7.49
N ARG A 96 -16.27 -4.30 8.53
CA ARG A 96 -15.36 -4.85 9.55
C ARG A 96 -14.27 -5.75 8.98
N LYS A 97 -14.51 -6.43 7.84
CA LYS A 97 -13.51 -7.29 7.20
C LYS A 97 -12.30 -6.49 6.69
N ASP A 98 -12.52 -5.23 6.32
CA ASP A 98 -11.51 -4.36 5.73
C ASP A 98 -10.43 -3.98 6.74
N ARG A 99 -10.78 -3.95 8.04
CA ARG A 99 -9.81 -3.76 9.14
C ARG A 99 -8.74 -4.86 9.17
N GLY A 100 -9.08 -6.07 8.71
CA GLY A 100 -8.13 -7.17 8.55
C GLY A 100 -7.45 -7.20 7.20
N ALA A 101 -8.17 -6.87 6.12
CA ALA A 101 -7.62 -6.87 4.77
C ALA A 101 -6.62 -5.72 4.52
N TYR A 102 -6.86 -4.56 5.14
CA TYR A 102 -6.15 -3.32 4.85
C TYR A 102 -5.29 -2.79 6.01
N GLY A 103 -5.21 -3.49 7.15
CA GLY A 103 -4.34 -3.05 8.26
C GLY A 103 -2.89 -2.81 7.83
N SER A 104 -2.37 -3.60 6.88
CA SER A 104 -1.03 -3.39 6.32
C SER A 104 -0.83 -2.05 5.59
N ILE A 105 -1.91 -1.41 5.11
CA ILE A 105 -1.90 -0.09 4.47
C ILE A 105 -1.75 1.02 5.51
N PHE A 106 -2.31 0.82 6.70
CA PHE A 106 -2.16 1.77 7.82
C PHE A 106 -0.80 1.65 8.49
N LEU A 107 -0.35 0.42 8.73
CA LEU A 107 0.84 0.14 9.57
C LEU A 107 2.17 0.21 8.83
N GLY A 108 2.17 0.05 7.51
CA GLY A 108 3.40 0.02 6.73
C GLY A 108 3.99 1.40 6.49
N GLU A 109 5.22 1.59 6.94
CA GLU A 109 5.96 2.84 6.80
C GLU A 109 6.27 3.17 5.34
N CYS A 110 6.13 4.43 4.97
CA CYS A 110 6.66 4.99 3.74
C CYS A 110 8.06 5.56 3.97
N ARG A 111 8.92 5.51 2.95
CA ARG A 111 10.28 6.07 3.05
C ARG A 111 10.22 7.58 3.22
N HIS A 112 9.39 8.20 2.39
CA HIS A 112 9.10 9.62 2.41
C HIS A 112 7.59 9.81 2.34
N ALA A 113 7.11 10.91 2.90
CA ALA A 113 5.73 11.31 2.78
C ALA A 113 5.62 12.83 2.77
N ILE A 114 4.63 13.32 2.04
CA ILE A 114 4.27 14.73 1.98
C ILE A 114 2.82 14.90 2.39
N SER A 115 2.48 16.09 2.88
CA SER A 115 1.11 16.49 3.15
C SER A 115 0.89 17.83 2.47
N GLU A 116 0.27 17.80 1.29
CA GLU A 116 0.08 18.98 0.46
C GLU A 116 -1.34 19.06 -0.09
N LYS A 117 -1.78 20.27 -0.43
CA LYS A 117 -3.03 20.51 -1.15
C LYS A 117 -2.80 20.32 -2.64
N LEU A 118 -3.40 19.28 -3.21
CA LEU A 118 -3.19 18.87 -4.60
C LEU A 118 -4.50 18.93 -5.40
N ASN A 119 -4.38 19.08 -6.72
CA ASN A 119 -5.47 18.88 -7.66
C ASN A 119 -5.39 17.46 -8.24
N ILE A 120 -6.39 16.66 -7.89
CA ILE A 120 -6.39 15.21 -8.09
C ILE A 120 -7.53 14.87 -9.04
N LEU A 121 -7.19 14.37 -10.22
CA LEU A 121 -8.18 13.86 -11.16
C LEU A 121 -8.48 12.40 -10.81
N VAL A 122 -9.70 12.14 -10.34
CA VAL A 122 -10.22 10.80 -10.08
C VAL A 122 -10.90 10.28 -11.34
N VAL A 123 -10.48 9.11 -11.80
CA VAL A 123 -10.95 8.49 -13.04
C VAL A 123 -11.56 7.12 -12.72
N ASP A 124 -12.70 6.81 -13.32
CA ASP A 124 -13.18 5.43 -13.37
C ASP A 124 -12.30 4.63 -14.33
N ASP A 125 -11.50 3.72 -13.79
CA ASP A 125 -10.58 2.89 -14.55
C ASP A 125 -11.24 1.77 -15.37
N ALA A 126 -12.56 1.60 -15.27
CA ALA A 126 -13.33 0.75 -16.18
C ALA A 126 -13.85 1.48 -17.42
N THR A 127 -14.14 2.79 -17.31
CA THR A 127 -14.88 3.54 -18.34
C THR A 127 -14.16 4.78 -18.89
N GLY A 128 -13.18 5.31 -18.15
CA GLY A 128 -12.54 6.59 -18.43
C GLY A 128 -13.34 7.83 -17.97
N GLU A 129 -14.50 7.64 -17.33
CA GLU A 129 -15.26 8.76 -16.74
C GLU A 129 -14.37 9.53 -15.76
N ASN A 130 -14.42 10.87 -15.82
CA ASN A 130 -13.53 11.74 -15.03
C ASN A 130 -14.18 13.11 -14.70
N GLY A 131 -15.51 13.18 -14.72
CA GLY A 131 -16.25 14.43 -14.51
C GLY A 131 -16.20 15.42 -15.69
N GLY A 132 -15.79 14.96 -16.87
CA GLY A 132 -15.76 15.78 -18.10
C GLY A 132 -14.56 16.74 -18.17
N ILE A 133 -13.49 16.47 -17.45
CA ILE A 133 -12.28 17.31 -17.42
C ILE A 133 -11.43 17.08 -18.67
N ILE A 134 -11.23 15.81 -19.02
CA ILE A 134 -10.54 15.39 -20.26
C ILE A 134 -11.36 14.33 -20.99
N LYS A 135 -11.03 14.06 -22.26
CA LYS A 135 -11.71 13.02 -23.05
C LYS A 135 -11.61 11.64 -22.37
N PRO A 136 -12.71 10.87 -22.25
CA PRO A 136 -12.68 9.56 -21.58
C PRO A 136 -11.65 8.59 -22.15
N GLU A 137 -11.45 8.57 -23.48
CA GLU A 137 -10.49 7.68 -24.12
C GLU A 137 -9.04 8.02 -23.76
N GLN A 138 -8.77 9.30 -23.47
CA GLN A 138 -7.48 9.74 -22.96
C GLN A 138 -7.32 9.38 -21.49
N ALA A 139 -8.34 9.65 -20.66
CA ALA A 139 -8.31 9.35 -19.23
C ALA A 139 -8.11 7.85 -18.97
N PHE A 140 -8.83 6.99 -19.69
CA PHE A 140 -8.72 5.54 -19.59
C PHE A 140 -7.28 5.04 -19.82
N LYS A 141 -6.52 5.65 -20.73
CA LYS A 141 -5.12 5.30 -20.99
C LYS A 141 -4.13 5.76 -19.91
N LEU A 142 -4.55 6.67 -19.04
CA LEU A 142 -3.75 7.20 -17.95
C LEU A 142 -3.94 6.42 -16.65
N VAL A 143 -4.87 5.47 -16.61
CA VAL A 143 -5.19 4.69 -15.42
C VAL A 143 -5.28 3.19 -15.70
N GLY A 144 -5.32 2.41 -14.63
CA GLY A 144 -5.58 0.97 -14.62
C GLY A 144 -5.83 0.51 -13.19
N ASP A 145 -5.90 -0.80 -12.93
CA ASP A 145 -6.14 -1.33 -11.58
C ASP A 145 -5.05 -0.85 -10.60
N CYS A 146 -5.44 0.06 -9.72
CA CYS A 146 -4.58 0.76 -8.77
C CYS A 146 -3.35 1.43 -9.41
N TYR A 147 -3.44 1.83 -10.68
CA TYR A 147 -2.37 2.50 -11.43
C TYR A 147 -2.81 3.89 -11.88
N GLY A 148 -1.99 4.90 -11.60
CA GLY A 148 -2.26 6.30 -11.92
C GLY A 148 -1.01 7.07 -12.36
N GLN A 149 -1.15 8.40 -12.43
CA GLN A 149 -0.09 9.29 -12.89
C GLN A 149 0.24 10.33 -11.82
N ILE A 150 1.50 10.74 -11.75
CA ILE A 150 1.99 11.81 -10.87
C ILE A 150 2.77 12.83 -11.70
N SER A 151 2.59 14.12 -11.43
CA SER A 151 3.39 15.16 -12.09
C SER A 151 4.88 15.03 -11.71
N PRO A 152 5.81 15.41 -12.59
CA PRO A 152 7.26 15.39 -12.29
C PRO A 152 7.65 16.23 -11.08
N GLU A 153 6.98 17.36 -10.87
CA GLU A 153 7.23 18.27 -9.75
C GLU A 153 6.83 17.60 -8.43
N LEU A 154 5.63 17.02 -8.38
CA LEU A 154 5.12 16.31 -7.21
C LEU A 154 5.93 15.04 -6.94
N TYR A 155 6.32 14.31 -7.99
CA TYR A 155 7.22 13.16 -7.88
C TYR A 155 8.53 13.56 -7.20
N SER A 156 9.15 14.65 -7.65
CA SER A 156 10.45 15.08 -7.12
C SER A 156 10.35 15.51 -5.66
N SER A 157 9.24 16.16 -5.27
CA SER A 157 8.92 16.45 -3.86
C SER A 157 8.76 15.17 -3.04
N LEU A 158 7.97 14.21 -3.53
CA LEU A 158 7.66 12.98 -2.81
C LEU A 158 8.86 12.03 -2.66
N THR A 159 9.70 11.90 -3.68
CA THR A 159 10.78 10.89 -3.69
C THR A 159 12.17 11.50 -3.46
N GLU A 160 12.25 12.81 -3.18
CA GLU A 160 13.50 13.57 -3.07
C GLU A 160 14.44 13.35 -4.27
N LYS A 161 13.86 13.20 -5.47
CA LYS A 161 14.60 12.83 -6.69
C LYS A 161 15.65 13.88 -7.01
N LYS A 162 16.90 13.47 -7.25
CA LYS A 162 17.98 14.39 -7.65
C LYS A 162 18.01 14.61 -9.18
N PRO A 163 18.55 15.75 -9.64
CA PRO A 163 18.81 15.98 -11.07
C PRO A 163 19.67 14.85 -11.65
N GLY A 164 19.31 14.36 -12.85
CA GLY A 164 20.03 13.27 -13.54
C GLY A 164 19.59 11.84 -13.16
N GLU A 165 18.85 11.64 -12.08
CA GLU A 165 18.29 10.32 -11.76
C GLU A 165 17.17 9.93 -12.74
N GLU A 166 16.96 8.63 -12.97
CA GLU A 166 15.84 8.15 -13.79
C GLU A 166 14.52 8.17 -12.99
N TYR A 167 13.41 8.44 -13.69
CA TYR A 167 12.08 8.23 -13.12
C TYR A 167 11.80 6.74 -12.90
N ARG A 168 11.12 6.44 -11.79
CA ARG A 168 10.69 5.10 -11.41
C ARG A 168 9.21 5.12 -11.09
N VAL A 169 8.55 3.98 -11.16
CA VAL A 169 7.16 3.87 -10.69
C VAL A 169 7.18 3.88 -9.16
N VAL A 170 6.32 4.69 -8.56
CA VAL A 170 6.17 4.79 -7.10
C VAL A 170 5.07 3.85 -6.67
N GLN A 171 5.35 2.92 -5.77
CA GLN A 171 4.31 2.29 -4.97
C GLN A 171 3.91 3.27 -3.87
N HIS A 172 2.67 3.73 -3.89
CA HIS A 172 2.21 4.77 -2.97
C HIS A 172 1.14 4.28 -2.01
N ARG A 173 0.96 5.08 -0.96
CA ARG A 173 -0.19 5.08 -0.07
C ARG A 173 -0.68 6.51 0.02
N PHE A 174 -1.99 6.69 0.21
CA PHE A 174 -2.51 8.02 0.45
C PHE A 174 -3.66 8.02 1.45
N GLY A 175 -3.89 9.19 2.04
CA GLY A 175 -5.00 9.43 2.94
C GLY A 175 -5.42 10.89 2.88
N TRP A 176 -6.72 11.15 3.01
CA TRP A 176 -7.24 12.50 3.25
C TRP A 176 -8.38 12.43 4.28
N ARG A 177 -8.59 13.52 5.03
CA ARG A 177 -9.55 13.56 6.14
C ARG A 177 -10.83 14.30 5.76
N GLU A 178 -11.84 14.20 6.61
CA GLU A 178 -13.04 15.02 6.51
C GLU A 178 -12.67 16.50 6.69
N GLY A 179 -13.18 17.38 5.83
CA GLY A 179 -12.93 18.83 5.88
C GLY A 179 -11.63 19.30 5.22
N ASP A 180 -10.79 18.40 4.73
CA ASP A 180 -9.49 18.71 4.11
C ASP A 180 -9.61 19.18 2.63
N GLY A 181 -10.83 19.41 2.12
CA GLY A 181 -11.05 19.83 0.73
C GLY A 181 -12.47 19.61 0.22
N GLN A 182 -12.59 19.29 -1.07
CA GLN A 182 -13.87 19.10 -1.74
C GLN A 182 -14.55 17.77 -1.41
N ASP A 183 -13.79 16.69 -1.16
CA ASP A 183 -14.36 15.46 -0.58
C ASP A 183 -14.35 15.60 0.94
N SER A 184 -15.53 15.59 1.54
CA SER A 184 -15.72 15.75 2.98
C SER A 184 -15.73 14.41 3.73
N THR A 185 -15.19 13.35 3.13
CA THR A 185 -15.19 11.98 3.67
C THR A 185 -13.76 11.50 3.90
N PHE A 186 -13.51 10.75 4.97
CA PHE A 186 -12.23 10.05 5.13
C PHE A 186 -11.98 9.09 3.96
N ARG A 187 -10.83 9.20 3.29
CA ARG A 187 -10.40 8.24 2.28
C ARG A 187 -8.97 7.81 2.53
N PHE A 188 -8.69 6.58 2.15
CA PHE A 188 -7.33 6.10 2.04
C PHE A 188 -7.22 5.17 0.85
N GLY A 189 -6.00 4.92 0.42
CA GLY A 189 -5.77 4.03 -0.69
C GLY A 189 -4.32 3.67 -0.89
N LYS A 190 -4.11 2.86 -1.92
CA LYS A 190 -2.79 2.42 -2.36
C LYS A 190 -2.80 2.20 -3.86
N GLY A 191 -1.62 2.22 -4.45
CA GLY A 191 -1.47 1.92 -5.85
C GLY A 191 -0.06 2.17 -6.32
N THR A 192 0.05 2.41 -7.62
CA THR A 192 1.28 2.76 -8.30
C THR A 192 1.09 4.05 -9.09
N LEU A 193 2.12 4.90 -9.10
CA LEU A 193 2.13 6.15 -9.83
C LEU A 193 3.30 6.17 -10.79
N ARG A 194 3.02 6.47 -12.06
CA ARG A 194 4.04 6.74 -13.06
C ARG A 194 4.21 8.25 -13.24
N PRO A 195 5.47 8.74 -13.29
CA PRO A 195 5.74 10.13 -13.65
C PRO A 195 5.30 10.42 -15.09
N GLN A 196 4.49 11.44 -15.27
CA GLN A 196 3.96 11.86 -16.57
C GLN A 196 3.79 13.38 -16.59
N HIS A 197 4.22 14.04 -17.67
CA HIS A 197 3.98 15.47 -17.86
C HIS A 197 2.48 15.71 -18.12
N LEU A 198 1.76 16.15 -17.09
CA LEU A 198 0.30 16.36 -17.13
C LEU A 198 -0.10 17.71 -17.76
N SER A 199 0.85 18.57 -18.10
CA SER A 199 0.60 19.84 -18.80
C SER A 199 0.08 19.66 -20.23
N ASN A 200 0.31 18.49 -20.85
CA ASN A 200 0.04 18.26 -22.28
C ASN A 200 -1.27 17.48 -22.52
N LEU A 201 -2.18 17.48 -21.54
CA LEU A 201 -3.45 16.80 -21.64
C LEU A 201 -4.41 17.60 -22.54
N SER A 202 -5.16 16.92 -23.40
CA SER A 202 -6.26 17.56 -24.14
C SER A 202 -7.50 17.66 -23.27
N TYR A 203 -7.77 18.87 -22.77
CA TYR A 203 -8.97 19.17 -21.98
C TYR A 203 -10.24 19.13 -22.83
N ALA A 204 -11.36 18.78 -22.20
CA ALA A 204 -12.66 18.74 -22.88
C ALA A 204 -13.14 20.15 -23.25
N ASP A 205 -12.88 21.14 -22.39
CA ASP A 205 -13.06 22.56 -22.68
C ASP A 205 -11.68 23.23 -22.88
N PRO A 206 -11.32 23.65 -24.10
CA PRO A 206 -10.06 24.33 -24.39
C PRO A 206 -9.87 25.67 -23.65
N ASN A 207 -10.94 26.26 -23.11
CA ASN A 207 -10.85 27.51 -22.35
C ASN A 207 -10.66 27.29 -20.84
N ASN A 208 -10.69 26.02 -20.40
CA ASN A 208 -10.57 25.65 -19.00
C ASN A 208 -9.60 24.47 -18.85
N GLU A 209 -8.33 24.81 -18.61
CA GLU A 209 -7.23 23.85 -18.44
C GLU A 209 -6.78 23.82 -16.98
N PRO A 210 -7.56 23.24 -16.05
CA PRO A 210 -7.20 23.22 -14.66
C PRO A 210 -5.93 22.40 -14.43
N LYS A 211 -5.06 22.87 -13.52
CA LYS A 211 -3.85 22.13 -13.13
C LYS A 211 -4.24 20.77 -12.56
N ILE A 212 -3.54 19.72 -12.98
CA ILE A 212 -3.64 18.37 -12.41
C ILE A 212 -2.25 17.98 -11.89
N ASP A 213 -2.18 17.67 -10.60
CA ASP A 213 -0.94 17.24 -9.92
C ASP A 213 -0.85 15.70 -9.87
N LEU A 214 -2.01 15.04 -9.78
CA LEU A 214 -2.14 13.60 -9.56
C LEU A 214 -3.37 13.05 -10.31
N ILE A 215 -3.26 11.87 -10.90
CA ILE A 215 -4.39 11.13 -11.47
C ILE A 215 -4.51 9.80 -10.72
N LEU A 216 -5.67 9.53 -10.12
CA LEU A 216 -5.93 8.31 -9.38
C LEU A 216 -7.15 7.56 -9.96
N PRO A 217 -7.07 6.23 -10.16
CA PRO A 217 -8.23 5.44 -10.49
C PRO A 217 -9.15 5.24 -9.27
N LEU A 218 -10.44 5.01 -9.50
CA LEU A 218 -11.38 4.59 -8.45
C LEU A 218 -10.89 3.33 -7.72
N SER A 219 -10.29 2.39 -8.43
CA SER A 219 -9.73 1.18 -7.84
C SER A 219 -8.63 1.44 -6.79
N SER A 220 -7.94 2.59 -6.81
CA SER A 220 -6.95 2.93 -5.78
C SER A 220 -7.56 3.21 -4.41
N PHE A 221 -8.82 3.65 -4.36
CA PHE A 221 -9.53 3.97 -3.11
C PHE A 221 -9.98 2.69 -2.41
N LYS A 222 -9.69 2.56 -1.11
CA LYS A 222 -9.97 1.37 -0.30
C LYS A 222 -10.91 1.73 0.86
N GLY A 223 -11.41 0.70 1.55
CA GLY A 223 -12.42 0.88 2.60
C GLY A 223 -13.75 1.36 2.04
N THR A 224 -14.10 0.93 0.83
CA THR A 224 -15.43 1.13 0.24
C THR A 224 -16.32 -0.03 0.64
N ASP A 225 -17.53 0.24 1.08
CA ASP A 225 -18.55 -0.79 1.32
C ASP A 225 -19.61 -0.82 0.20
N LYS A 226 -19.18 -0.56 -1.04
CA LYS A 226 -20.04 -0.55 -2.23
C LYS A 226 -20.78 -1.88 -2.45
N ASP A 227 -20.21 -2.98 -2.00
CA ASP A 227 -20.77 -4.33 -2.13
C ASP A 227 -21.64 -4.73 -0.92
N ASN A 228 -21.94 -3.80 -0.01
CA ASN A 228 -22.83 -4.06 1.12
C ASN A 228 -24.25 -4.37 0.61
N PRO A 229 -24.85 -5.52 0.99
CA PRO A 229 -26.19 -5.90 0.54
C PRO A 229 -27.28 -4.87 0.87
N ASN A 230 -27.09 -4.06 1.92
CA ASN A 230 -28.04 -3.03 2.35
C ASN A 230 -27.75 -1.66 1.71
N GLY A 231 -26.83 -1.60 0.75
CA GLY A 231 -26.29 -0.38 0.17
C GLY A 231 -25.09 0.16 0.94
N ALA A 232 -24.29 0.98 0.26
CA ALA A 232 -23.11 1.61 0.85
C ALA A 232 -23.50 2.56 1.98
N THR A 233 -22.92 2.36 3.16
CA THR A 233 -23.04 3.22 4.34
C THR A 233 -22.13 4.44 4.24
N LYS A 234 -21.02 4.32 3.50
CA LYS A 234 -20.10 5.41 3.19
C LYS A 234 -20.36 5.94 1.78
N PRO A 235 -20.49 7.26 1.58
CA PRO A 235 -20.59 7.84 0.24
C PRO A 235 -19.40 7.39 -0.62
N GLN A 236 -19.64 6.90 -1.83
CA GLN A 236 -18.56 6.50 -2.74
C GLN A 236 -17.96 7.73 -3.40
N ILE A 237 -16.63 7.74 -3.59
CA ILE A 237 -15.99 8.81 -4.36
C ILE A 237 -16.43 8.69 -5.82
N LYS A 238 -16.71 9.83 -6.45
CA LYS A 238 -17.11 9.89 -7.85
C LYS A 238 -15.92 10.30 -8.72
N PRO A 239 -15.90 9.94 -10.01
CA PRO A 239 -14.93 10.52 -10.93
C PRO A 239 -15.09 12.04 -11.03
N GLY A 240 -13.97 12.76 -11.16
CA GLY A 240 -13.95 14.22 -11.14
C GLY A 240 -12.61 14.80 -10.72
N LEU A 241 -12.48 16.12 -10.81
CA LEU A 241 -11.32 16.85 -10.30
C LEU A 241 -11.59 17.31 -8.87
N TYR A 242 -10.67 16.97 -7.97
CA TYR A 242 -10.74 17.30 -6.55
C TYR A 242 -9.52 18.10 -6.12
N THR A 243 -9.73 19.28 -5.55
CA THR A 243 -8.70 19.99 -4.80
C THR A 243 -8.78 19.56 -3.34
N GLN A 244 -7.78 18.80 -2.89
CA GLN A 244 -7.80 18.15 -1.57
C GLN A 244 -6.42 18.22 -0.91
N GLN A 245 -6.41 18.50 0.39
CA GLN A 245 -5.25 18.25 1.25
C GLN A 245 -5.11 16.74 1.44
N ILE A 246 -3.98 16.18 1.00
CA ILE A 246 -3.73 14.75 0.98
C ILE A 246 -2.37 14.45 1.58
N TRP A 247 -2.31 13.40 2.40
CA TRP A 247 -1.07 12.74 2.76
C TRP A 247 -0.74 11.72 1.67
N LEU A 248 0.44 11.81 1.08
CA LEU A 248 0.92 10.91 0.04
C LEU A 248 2.29 10.35 0.46
N GLY A 249 2.39 9.04 0.55
CA GLY A 249 3.61 8.34 0.97
C GLY A 249 4.22 7.49 -0.13
N GLU A 250 5.54 7.58 -0.29
CA GLU A 250 6.35 6.69 -1.13
C GLU A 250 6.69 5.43 -0.34
N LYS A 251 5.98 4.32 -0.61
CA LYS A 251 6.29 3.04 0.04
C LYS A 251 7.57 2.42 -0.49
N ALA A 252 7.71 2.43 -1.82
CA ALA A 252 8.87 1.93 -2.52
C ALA A 252 8.91 2.48 -3.96
N LEU A 253 10.09 2.47 -4.57
CA LEU A 253 10.28 2.70 -5.99
C LEU A 253 10.51 1.38 -6.73
N SER A 254 10.02 1.27 -7.95
CA SER A 254 10.35 0.17 -8.86
C SER A 254 11.87 0.09 -9.05
N GLN A 255 12.43 -1.11 -9.05
CA GLN A 255 13.86 -1.33 -9.22
C GLN A 255 14.14 -2.08 -10.52
N LYS A 256 15.22 -1.73 -11.21
CA LYS A 256 15.79 -2.57 -12.26
C LYS A 256 16.59 -3.66 -11.57
N GLY A 257 16.16 -4.91 -11.71
CA GLY A 257 16.83 -6.08 -11.14
C GLY A 257 17.19 -7.09 -12.22
N LYS A 258 18.18 -7.94 -11.93
CA LYS A 258 18.40 -9.18 -12.68
C LYS A 258 17.69 -10.29 -11.91
N THR A 259 16.73 -10.94 -12.55
CA THR A 259 16.08 -12.14 -12.00
C THR A 259 16.82 -13.36 -12.53
N ALA A 260 17.17 -14.30 -11.65
CA ALA A 260 17.73 -15.56 -12.08
C ALA A 260 16.72 -16.29 -12.96
N ILE A 261 17.13 -16.74 -14.14
CA ILE A 261 16.27 -17.46 -15.08
C ILE A 261 15.60 -18.68 -14.42
N SER A 262 16.27 -19.30 -13.45
CA SER A 262 15.75 -20.41 -12.64
C SER A 262 14.45 -20.10 -11.88
N GLN A 263 14.14 -18.83 -11.62
CA GLN A 263 12.87 -18.42 -11.00
C GLN A 263 11.71 -18.38 -12.00
N VAL A 264 12.00 -18.32 -13.31
CA VAL A 264 11.02 -18.22 -14.39
C VAL A 264 10.79 -19.58 -15.05
N ILE A 265 11.82 -20.44 -15.09
CA ILE A 265 11.78 -21.78 -15.69
C ILE A 265 10.58 -22.65 -15.22
N PRO A 266 10.24 -22.71 -13.91
CA PRO A 266 9.10 -23.53 -13.45
C PRO A 266 7.75 -23.11 -14.04
N SER A 267 7.60 -21.85 -14.46
CA SER A 267 6.37 -21.31 -15.05
C SER A 267 6.25 -21.57 -16.55
N PHE A 268 7.34 -21.99 -17.22
CA PHE A 268 7.38 -22.27 -18.66
C PHE A 268 7.98 -23.65 -18.96
N PRO A 269 7.45 -24.74 -18.38
CA PRO A 269 8.04 -26.07 -18.51
C PRO A 269 8.09 -26.57 -19.95
N GLY A 270 7.12 -26.17 -20.79
CA GLY A 270 7.10 -26.52 -22.21
C GLY A 270 8.20 -25.86 -23.04
N GLY A 271 8.66 -24.66 -22.65
CA GLY A 271 9.74 -23.94 -23.33
C GLY A 271 11.14 -24.52 -23.06
N MET A 272 11.25 -25.47 -22.12
CA MET A 272 12.50 -26.16 -21.79
C MET A 272 12.69 -27.46 -22.57
N LYS A 273 11.69 -27.91 -23.34
CA LYS A 273 11.71 -29.21 -24.01
C LYS A 273 12.87 -29.34 -24.99
N ASP A 274 13.10 -28.32 -25.82
CA ASP A 274 14.19 -28.32 -26.80
C ASP A 274 15.58 -28.30 -26.11
N TYR A 275 15.67 -27.70 -24.92
CA TYR A 275 16.92 -27.67 -24.13
C TYR A 275 17.16 -29.00 -23.39
N LEU A 276 16.10 -29.70 -23.00
CA LEU A 276 16.18 -31.05 -22.42
C LEU A 276 16.73 -32.05 -23.43
N GLU A 277 16.28 -31.99 -24.69
CA GLU A 277 16.79 -32.85 -25.76
C GLU A 277 18.30 -32.63 -25.99
N GLU A 278 18.77 -31.39 -25.94
CA GLU A 278 20.20 -31.08 -26.07
C GLU A 278 21.01 -31.52 -24.84
N LEU A 279 20.45 -31.39 -23.63
CA LEU A 279 21.04 -31.90 -22.39
C LEU A 279 21.16 -33.44 -22.40
N GLU A 280 20.12 -34.15 -22.82
CA GLU A 280 20.12 -35.60 -22.95
C GLU A 280 21.14 -36.09 -23.99
N SER A 281 21.27 -35.39 -25.13
CA SER A 281 22.29 -35.69 -26.13
C SER A 281 23.71 -35.47 -25.59
N ARG A 282 23.95 -34.36 -24.89
CA ARG A 282 25.25 -34.09 -24.25
C ARG A 282 25.57 -35.10 -23.15
N ALA A 283 24.59 -35.47 -22.33
CA ALA A 283 24.76 -36.48 -21.29
C ALA A 283 25.06 -37.87 -21.88
N SER A 284 24.38 -38.23 -22.97
CA SER A 284 24.64 -39.49 -23.70
C SER A 284 26.06 -39.50 -24.27
N LYS A 285 26.47 -38.42 -24.92
CA LYS A 285 27.83 -38.27 -25.44
C LYS A 285 28.89 -38.33 -24.34
N LEU A 286 28.63 -37.69 -23.21
CA LEU A 286 29.51 -37.74 -22.04
C LEU A 286 29.61 -39.17 -21.48
N SER A 287 28.49 -39.90 -21.40
CA SER A 287 28.45 -41.28 -20.96
C SER A 287 29.21 -42.24 -21.88
N GLU A 288 29.26 -41.95 -23.19
CA GLU A 288 30.04 -42.73 -24.16
C GLU A 288 31.55 -42.51 -23.98
N ILE A 289 31.97 -41.26 -23.78
CA ILE A 289 33.40 -40.91 -23.71
C ILE A 289 33.97 -40.99 -22.29
N GLN A 290 33.15 -41.21 -21.25
CA GLN A 290 33.56 -41.18 -19.83
C GLN A 290 34.69 -42.14 -19.47
N HIS A 291 34.90 -43.18 -20.29
CA HIS A 291 35.97 -44.16 -20.10
C HIS A 291 37.35 -43.67 -20.56
N ASP A 292 37.42 -42.60 -21.37
CA ASP A 292 38.68 -41.98 -21.81
C ASP A 292 38.85 -40.60 -21.16
N PRO A 293 39.68 -40.48 -20.11
CA PRO A 293 39.88 -39.21 -19.41
C PRO A 293 40.51 -38.10 -20.27
N ARG A 294 41.02 -38.40 -21.48
CA ARG A 294 41.51 -37.38 -22.43
C ARG A 294 40.40 -36.78 -23.27
N GLU A 295 39.29 -37.49 -23.46
CA GLU A 295 38.12 -37.01 -24.23
C GLU A 295 37.10 -36.29 -23.34
N VAL A 296 37.15 -36.52 -22.02
CA VAL A 296 36.31 -35.88 -21.02
C VAL A 296 36.85 -34.51 -20.55
N ALA A 297 38.16 -34.27 -20.70
CA ALA A 297 38.86 -33.05 -20.26
C ALA A 297 38.79 -31.92 -21.28
#